data_AF-A0A7X7G6M5-F1
#
_entry.id   AF-A0A7X7G6M5-F1
#
_cell.length_a   1.000
_cell.length_b   1.000
_cell.length_c   1.000
_cell.angle_alpha   90.00
_cell.angle_beta   90.00
_cell.angle_gamma   90.00
#
_symmetry.space_group_name_H-M   'P 1'
#
loop_
_entity.id
_entity.type
_entity.pdbx_description
1 polymer ?
#
loop_
_entity_poly.entity_id
_entity_poly.type
_entity_poly.pdbx_seq_one_letter_code
_entity_poly.pdbx_strand_id
1 'polypeptide(L)'
;MTPAELAQSLHAVLTGLVAEGAVALAPEDVPAEVSVERPRQREHGDWATNVALQLGKKAGMAPRDLAGLIAARLAEVPGVAKVDVAGPGFLNVTLDVAAAGELARTIVEAGPAYGTSTTLAGERINLEFVSANPTGPLHIGGARWAAVGDALARVLAACGADVTREYYFNDHGAQIDRFARS
;
A
#
# COMPACT_ATOMS: atom_id res chain seq x y z
N MET A 1 12.17 8.12 -2.09
CA MET A 1 10.82 8.56 -2.49
C MET A 1 9.88 7.36 -2.47
N THR A 2 8.88 7.39 -1.59
CA THR A 2 7.81 6.39 -1.49
C THR A 2 6.68 6.70 -2.48
N PRO A 3 5.74 5.76 -2.75
CA PRO A 3 4.56 6.05 -3.58
C PRO A 3 3.71 7.20 -3.05
N ALA A 4 3.57 7.30 -1.73
CA ALA A 4 2.80 8.36 -1.09
C ALA A 4 3.47 9.73 -1.27
N GLU A 5 4.79 9.80 -1.10
CA GLU A 5 5.57 11.03 -1.37
C GLU A 5 5.49 11.44 -2.85
N LEU A 6 5.53 10.47 -3.77
CA LEU A 6 5.39 10.74 -5.20
C LEU A 6 3.96 11.20 -5.55
N ALA A 7 2.93 10.60 -4.97
CA ALA A 7 1.54 11.01 -5.15
C ALA A 7 1.31 12.45 -4.65
N GLN A 8 1.88 12.81 -3.50
CA GLN A 8 1.85 14.19 -2.99
C GLN A 8 2.58 15.17 -3.92
N SER A 9 3.75 14.77 -4.43
CA SER A 9 4.52 15.58 -5.38
C SER A 9 3.75 15.81 -6.69
N LEU A 10 3.09 14.76 -7.22
CA LEU A 10 2.21 14.86 -8.39
C LEU A 10 1.03 15.79 -8.14
N HIS A 11 0.39 15.69 -6.97
CA HIS A 11 -0.69 16.61 -6.60
C HIS A 11 -0.19 18.06 -6.56
N ALA A 12 0.96 18.32 -5.94
CA ALA A 12 1.56 19.65 -5.88
C ALA A 12 1.91 20.21 -7.28
N VAL A 13 2.47 19.37 -8.16
CA VAL A 13 2.76 19.73 -9.56
C VAL A 13 1.48 20.10 -10.31
N LEU A 14 0.42 19.30 -10.20
CA LEU A 14 -0.87 19.58 -10.85
C LEU A 14 -1.48 20.89 -10.36
N THR A 15 -1.51 21.10 -9.05
CA THR A 15 -2.04 22.33 -8.44
C THR A 15 -1.21 23.55 -8.86
N GLY A 16 0.12 23.41 -8.97
CA GLY A 16 1.00 24.46 -9.48
C GLY A 16 0.71 24.82 -10.94
N LEU A 17 0.55 23.82 -11.82
CA LEU A 17 0.19 24.04 -13.23
C LEU A 17 -1.17 24.75 -13.38
N VAL A 18 -2.14 24.42 -12.52
CA VAL A 18 -3.43 25.09 -12.46
C VAL A 18 -3.28 26.55 -12.02
N ALA A 19 -2.54 26.81 -10.93
CA ALA A 19 -2.34 28.14 -10.39
C ALA A 19 -1.62 29.09 -11.37
N GLU A 20 -0.71 28.54 -12.18
CA GLU A 20 0.00 29.28 -13.23
C GLU A 20 -0.83 29.52 -14.50
N GLY A 21 -2.02 28.91 -14.60
CA GLY A 21 -2.86 28.97 -15.81
C GLY A 21 -2.29 28.18 -17.00
N ALA A 22 -1.32 27.29 -16.76
CA ALA A 22 -0.69 26.48 -17.80
C ALA A 22 -1.62 25.37 -18.33
N VAL A 23 -2.66 25.02 -17.56
CA VAL A 23 -3.69 24.04 -17.93
C VAL A 23 -5.08 24.62 -17.65
N ALA A 24 -6.05 24.34 -18.53
CA ALA A 24 -7.44 24.76 -18.35
C ALA A 24 -8.19 23.79 -17.42
N LEU A 25 -7.64 23.52 -16.24
CA LEU A 25 -8.19 22.59 -15.25
C LEU A 25 -8.61 23.39 -14.01
N ALA A 26 -9.81 23.14 -13.49
CA ALA A 26 -10.26 23.79 -12.26
C ALA A 26 -9.57 23.17 -11.03
N PRO A 27 -9.28 23.94 -9.96
CA PRO A 27 -8.66 23.40 -8.75
C PRO A 27 -9.43 22.20 -8.14
N GLU A 28 -10.76 22.25 -8.18
CA GLU A 28 -11.66 21.18 -7.72
C GLU A 28 -11.60 19.90 -8.55
N ASP A 29 -11.08 19.96 -9.78
CA ASP A 29 -10.92 18.80 -10.64
C ASP A 29 -9.59 18.06 -10.40
N VAL A 30 -8.66 18.64 -9.66
CA VAL A 30 -7.43 17.98 -9.24
C VAL A 30 -7.78 16.97 -8.13
N PRO A 31 -7.50 15.66 -8.33
CA PRO A 31 -7.80 14.68 -7.31
C PRO A 31 -6.95 14.93 -6.06
N ALA A 32 -7.58 14.80 -4.89
CA ALA A 32 -6.91 14.93 -3.60
C ALA A 32 -5.77 13.91 -3.43
N GLU A 33 -5.91 12.74 -4.04
CA GLU A 33 -4.90 11.69 -4.05
C GLU A 33 -4.65 11.21 -5.48
N VAL A 34 -3.40 11.25 -5.92
CA VAL A 34 -2.99 10.81 -7.26
C VAL A 34 -2.57 9.34 -7.19
N SER A 35 -3.18 8.49 -8.01
CA SER A 35 -2.81 7.08 -8.07
C SER A 35 -1.40 6.89 -8.63
N VAL A 36 -0.59 6.12 -7.91
CA VAL A 36 0.77 5.72 -8.27
C VAL A 36 0.89 4.21 -8.08
N GLU A 37 1.33 3.51 -9.11
CA GLU A 37 1.43 2.05 -9.12
C GLU A 37 2.81 1.57 -9.59
N ARG A 38 3.16 0.32 -9.28
CA ARG A 38 4.36 -0.30 -9.86
C ARG A 38 4.09 -0.69 -11.31
N PRO A 39 4.94 -0.31 -12.26
CA PRO A 39 4.79 -0.75 -13.64
C PRO A 39 5.00 -2.27 -13.75
N ARG A 40 4.29 -2.89 -14.70
CA ARG A 40 4.41 -4.33 -14.98
C ARG A 40 5.80 -4.74 -15.47
N GLN A 41 6.45 -3.85 -16.21
CA GLN A 41 7.78 -4.06 -16.77
C GLN A 41 8.76 -3.12 -16.07
N ARG A 42 9.87 -3.66 -15.56
CA ARG A 42 10.90 -2.87 -14.85
C ARG A 42 11.54 -1.79 -15.72
N GLU A 43 11.53 -1.97 -17.04
CA GLU A 43 12.05 -1.00 -18.00
C GLU A 43 11.23 0.30 -18.05
N HIS A 44 10.05 0.32 -17.45
CA HIS A 44 9.16 1.48 -17.37
C HIS A 44 9.33 2.26 -16.07
N GLY A 45 10.48 2.14 -15.42
CA GLY A 45 10.82 2.86 -14.19
C GLY A 45 10.34 2.14 -12.92
N ASP A 46 10.40 2.87 -11.81
CA ASP A 46 10.05 2.38 -10.48
C ASP A 46 8.55 2.52 -10.20
N TRP A 47 7.95 3.59 -10.71
CA TRP A 47 6.55 3.96 -10.51
C TRP A 47 5.91 4.43 -11.81
N ALA A 48 4.59 4.28 -11.90
CA ALA A 48 3.81 4.76 -13.02
C ALA A 48 2.51 5.44 -12.56
N THR A 49 2.03 6.40 -13.34
CA THR A 49 0.71 7.00 -13.16
C THR A 49 0.01 7.28 -14.48
N ASN A 50 -1.32 7.21 -14.47
CA ASN A 50 -2.19 7.52 -15.60
C ASN A 50 -2.94 8.86 -15.43
N VAL A 51 -2.52 9.70 -14.47
CA VAL A 51 -3.26 10.92 -14.11
C VAL A 51 -3.51 11.86 -15.29
N ALA A 52 -2.57 11.95 -16.24
CA ALA A 52 -2.73 12.77 -17.44
C ALA A 52 -3.85 12.24 -18.37
N LEU A 53 -4.04 10.92 -18.43
CA LEU A 53 -5.16 10.30 -19.17
C LEU A 53 -6.50 10.61 -18.55
N GLN A 54 -6.55 10.69 -17.21
CA GLN A 54 -7.77 11.02 -16.47
C GLN A 54 -8.14 12.49 -16.61
N LEU A 55 -7.13 13.38 -16.61
CA LEU A 55 -7.35 14.83 -16.56
C LEU A 55 -7.29 15.54 -17.91
N GLY A 56 -6.67 14.97 -18.95
CA GLY A 56 -6.42 15.65 -20.22
C GLY A 56 -7.68 16.27 -20.85
N LYS A 57 -8.79 15.53 -20.88
CA LYS A 57 -10.07 16.04 -21.40
C LYS A 57 -10.58 17.24 -20.61
N LYS A 58 -10.47 17.21 -19.28
CA LYS A 58 -10.90 18.32 -18.41
C LYS A 58 -9.97 19.53 -18.56
N ALA A 59 -8.67 19.28 -18.70
CA ALA A 59 -7.66 20.30 -18.95
C ALA A 59 -7.69 20.91 -20.36
N GLY A 60 -8.61 20.46 -21.23
CA GLY A 60 -8.77 20.98 -22.59
C GLY A 60 -7.62 20.65 -23.55
N MET A 61 -6.82 19.62 -23.26
CA MET A 61 -5.63 19.27 -24.06
C MET A 61 -5.47 17.76 -24.24
N ALA A 62 -4.64 17.35 -25.21
CA ALA A 62 -4.37 15.93 -25.38
C ALA A 62 -3.66 15.38 -24.13
N PRO A 63 -4.03 14.19 -23.63
CA PRO A 63 -3.39 13.61 -22.45
C PRO A 63 -1.86 13.49 -22.54
N ARG A 64 -1.33 13.27 -23.74
CA ARG A 64 0.12 13.22 -23.98
C ARG A 64 0.80 14.57 -23.77
N ASP A 65 0.14 15.67 -24.12
CA ASP A 65 0.65 17.02 -23.92
C ASP A 65 0.63 17.38 -22.43
N LEU A 66 -0.47 17.06 -21.75
CA LEU A 66 -0.57 17.21 -20.29
C LEU A 66 0.50 16.38 -19.57
N ALA A 67 0.72 15.14 -20.00
CA ALA A 67 1.78 14.30 -19.47
C ALA A 67 3.15 14.94 -19.68
N GLY A 68 3.41 15.58 -20.83
CA GLY A 68 4.65 16.33 -21.07
C GLY A 68 4.88 17.46 -20.06
N LEU A 69 3.86 18.25 -19.77
CA LEU A 69 3.93 19.33 -18.78
C LEU A 69 4.20 18.79 -17.36
N ILE A 70 3.47 17.75 -16.97
CA ILE A 70 3.66 17.10 -15.66
C ILE A 70 5.06 16.51 -15.57
N ALA A 71 5.52 15.80 -16.61
CA ALA A 71 6.84 15.19 -16.65
C ALA A 71 7.96 16.21 -16.47
N ALA A 72 7.86 17.37 -17.14
CA ALA A 72 8.86 18.42 -17.03
C ALA A 72 9.00 18.96 -15.60
N ARG A 73 7.87 19.23 -14.91
CA ARG A 73 7.89 19.71 -13.52
C ARG A 73 8.25 18.62 -12.53
N LEU A 74 7.80 17.40 -12.76
CA LEU A 74 8.08 16.27 -11.88
C LEU A 74 9.56 15.87 -11.93
N ALA A 75 10.24 16.06 -13.06
CA ALA A 75 11.68 15.83 -13.19
C ALA A 75 12.55 16.82 -12.37
N GLU A 76 11.98 17.94 -11.91
CA GLU A 76 12.66 18.88 -11.02
C GLU A 76 12.49 18.52 -9.53
N VAL A 77 11.63 17.55 -9.22
CA VAL A 77 11.36 17.13 -7.84
C VAL A 77 12.54 16.30 -7.31
N PRO A 78 13.11 16.65 -6.13
CA PRO A 78 14.19 15.88 -5.54
C PRO A 78 13.86 14.38 -5.39
N GLY A 79 14.75 13.52 -5.87
CA GLY A 79 14.58 12.06 -5.82
C GLY A 79 13.96 11.46 -7.08
N VAL A 80 13.55 12.26 -8.07
CA VAL A 80 13.13 11.81 -9.40
C VAL A 80 14.30 11.96 -10.37
N ALA A 81 14.80 10.84 -10.89
CA ALA A 81 15.89 10.83 -11.88
C ALA A 81 15.40 11.16 -13.29
N LYS A 82 14.23 10.61 -13.66
CA LYS A 82 13.67 10.73 -15.00
C LYS A 82 12.17 10.48 -15.00
N VAL A 83 11.45 11.17 -15.89
CA VAL A 83 10.04 10.90 -16.19
C VAL A 83 9.87 10.72 -17.70
N ASP A 84 9.37 9.55 -18.11
CA ASP A 84 9.11 9.20 -19.51
C ASP A 84 7.60 9.20 -19.79
N VAL A 85 7.20 9.84 -20.90
CA VAL A 85 5.81 9.83 -21.38
C VAL A 85 5.59 8.68 -22.36
N ALA A 86 4.90 7.63 -21.90
CA ALA A 86 4.60 6.43 -22.68
C ALA A 86 3.20 6.48 -23.31
N GLY A 87 3.11 5.99 -24.55
CA GLY A 87 1.85 5.80 -25.27
C GLY A 87 0.96 7.05 -25.28
N PRO A 88 -0.33 6.94 -24.92
CA PRO A 88 -1.27 8.07 -24.99
C PRO A 88 -1.08 9.13 -23.88
N GLY A 89 -0.20 8.92 -22.90
CA GLY A 89 -0.03 9.84 -21.76
C GLY A 89 0.20 9.16 -20.41
N PHE A 90 0.75 7.94 -20.38
CA PHE A 90 1.24 7.34 -19.14
C PHE A 90 2.56 8.00 -18.74
N LEU A 91 2.74 8.25 -17.45
CA LEU A 91 3.96 8.78 -16.88
C LEU A 91 4.70 7.65 -16.18
N ASN A 92 5.89 7.32 -16.66
CA ASN A 92 6.80 6.34 -16.10
C ASN A 92 7.91 7.10 -15.36
N VAL A 93 8.06 6.85 -14.06
CA VAL A 93 8.95 7.60 -13.17
C VAL A 93 10.08 6.68 -12.70
N THR A 94 11.31 7.08 -12.97
CA THR A 94 12.52 6.46 -12.44
C THR A 94 13.06 7.33 -11.32
N LEU A 95 13.30 6.73 -10.15
CA LEU A 95 13.83 7.41 -8.98
C LEU A 95 15.37 7.47 -9.04
N ASP A 96 15.95 8.45 -8.35
CA ASP A 96 17.40 8.52 -8.20
C ASP A 96 17.94 7.29 -7.48
N VAL A 97 19.05 6.73 -7.97
CA VAL A 97 19.73 5.55 -7.40
C VAL A 97 20.10 5.76 -5.91
N ALA A 98 20.31 7.01 -5.51
CA ALA A 98 20.53 7.39 -4.11
C ALA A 98 19.35 6.99 -3.20
N ALA A 99 18.11 6.99 -3.70
CA ALA A 99 16.93 6.62 -2.92
C ALA A 99 16.92 5.12 -2.54
N ALA A 100 17.40 4.24 -3.41
CA ALA A 100 17.52 2.82 -3.11
C ALA A 100 18.65 2.54 -2.10
N GLY A 101 19.76 3.28 -2.20
CA GLY A 101 20.87 3.21 -1.24
C GLY A 101 20.44 3.63 0.17
N GLU A 102 19.70 4.74 0.28
CA GLU A 102 19.18 5.21 1.58
C GLU A 102 18.15 4.25 2.18
N LEU A 103 17.28 3.64 1.37
CA LEU A 103 16.37 2.61 1.86
C LEU A 103 17.13 1.39 2.36
N ALA A 104 18.14 0.92 1.62
CA ALA A 104 18.98 -0.20 2.04
C ALA A 104 19.70 0.11 3.36
N ARG A 105 20.28 1.32 3.49
CA ARG A 105 20.87 1.80 4.75
C ARG A 105 19.85 1.79 5.88
N THR A 106 18.65 2.33 5.66
CA THR A 106 17.56 2.37 6.64
C THR A 106 17.15 0.97 7.09
N ILE A 107 17.04 0.01 6.17
CA ILE A 107 16.73 -1.40 6.48
C ILE A 107 17.81 -2.00 7.37
N VAL A 108 19.08 -1.80 7.02
CA VAL A 108 20.23 -2.33 7.76
C VAL A 108 20.30 -1.72 9.17
N GLU A 109 20.11 -0.41 9.28
CA GLU A 109 20.13 0.31 10.57
C GLU A 109 18.95 -0.06 11.47
N ALA A 110 17.74 -0.22 10.91
CA ALA A 110 16.56 -0.63 11.65
C ALA A 110 16.61 -2.12 12.07
N GLY A 111 17.33 -2.97 11.32
CA GLY A 111 17.58 -4.36 11.67
C GLY A 111 16.28 -5.15 11.91
N PRO A 112 16.15 -5.93 13.00
CA PRO A 112 14.94 -6.70 13.31
C PRO A 112 13.67 -5.86 13.51
N ALA A 113 13.80 -4.55 13.74
CA ALA A 113 12.65 -3.65 13.90
C ALA A 113 12.11 -3.15 12.55
N TYR A 114 12.83 -3.34 11.45
CA TYR A 114 12.34 -2.93 10.14
C TYR A 114 11.03 -3.64 9.79
N GLY A 115 10.05 -2.88 9.29
CA GLY A 115 8.71 -3.39 8.98
C GLY A 115 7.74 -3.44 10.18
N THR A 116 8.17 -2.98 11.36
CA THR A 116 7.26 -2.71 12.49
C THR A 116 6.72 -1.28 12.42
N SER A 117 5.55 -1.04 13.01
CA SER A 117 4.96 0.30 13.11
C SER A 117 4.22 0.46 14.45
N THR A 118 3.77 1.69 14.73
CA THR A 118 2.92 2.01 15.88
C THR A 118 1.50 2.40 15.46
N THR A 119 1.08 2.01 14.25
CA THR A 119 -0.21 2.41 13.67
C THR A 119 -1.40 1.94 14.52
N LEU A 120 -1.25 0.83 15.25
CA LEU A 120 -2.26 0.28 16.16
C LEU A 120 -1.85 0.41 17.63
N ALA A 121 -0.93 1.31 17.96
CA ALA A 121 -0.51 1.52 19.35
C ALA A 121 -1.69 1.94 20.23
N GLY A 122 -1.86 1.24 21.36
CA GLY A 122 -2.97 1.45 22.29
C GLY A 122 -4.23 0.64 22.00
N GLU A 123 -4.32 -0.01 20.83
CA GLU A 123 -5.40 -0.91 20.50
C GLU A 123 -5.22 -2.25 21.23
N ARG A 124 -6.30 -2.73 21.85
CA ARG A 124 -6.37 -4.07 22.47
C ARG A 124 -7.25 -4.95 21.60
N ILE A 125 -6.66 -5.97 20.99
CA ILE A 125 -7.31 -6.84 20.02
C ILE A 125 -7.38 -8.25 20.61
N ASN A 126 -8.60 -8.76 20.74
CA ASN A 126 -8.82 -10.19 20.97
C ASN A 126 -9.00 -10.89 19.62
N LEU A 127 -8.08 -11.79 19.29
CA LEU A 127 -8.09 -12.57 18.06
C LEU A 127 -8.39 -14.04 18.37
N GLU A 128 -9.64 -14.44 18.12
CA GLU A 128 -10.06 -15.84 18.20
C GLU A 128 -9.75 -16.58 16.89
N PHE A 129 -9.14 -17.76 16.97
CA PHE A 129 -8.94 -18.62 15.81
C PHE A 129 -8.88 -20.11 16.14
N VAL A 130 -8.99 -20.94 15.09
CA VAL A 130 -9.10 -22.42 15.10
C VAL A 130 -10.46 -22.95 15.58
N SER A 131 -10.88 -22.55 16.79
CA SER A 131 -12.13 -22.93 17.44
C SER A 131 -12.47 -24.43 17.35
N ALA A 132 -11.52 -25.31 17.66
CA ALA A 132 -11.68 -26.73 17.35
C ALA A 132 -12.75 -27.42 18.22
N ASN A 133 -13.41 -28.41 17.63
CA ASN A 133 -14.32 -29.29 18.33
C ASN A 133 -13.54 -30.44 18.98
N PRO A 134 -13.58 -30.61 20.31
CA PRO A 134 -12.72 -31.56 21.03
C PRO A 134 -13.17 -33.02 20.88
N THR A 135 -14.34 -33.29 20.29
CA THR A 135 -14.86 -34.67 20.13
C THR A 135 -14.31 -35.41 18.91
N GLY A 136 -13.50 -34.76 18.09
CA GLY A 136 -12.90 -35.34 16.89
C GLY A 136 -11.41 -35.06 16.77
N PRO A 137 -10.68 -35.83 15.95
CA PRO A 137 -9.27 -35.57 15.70
C PRO A 137 -9.06 -34.22 15.00
N LEU A 138 -7.94 -33.58 15.28
CA LEU A 138 -7.48 -32.42 14.51
C LEU A 138 -7.35 -32.78 13.03
N HIS A 139 -7.94 -31.96 12.16
CA HIS A 139 -7.85 -32.11 10.72
C HIS A 139 -7.14 -30.91 10.08
N ILE A 140 -6.76 -31.06 8.81
CA ILE A 140 -6.00 -30.05 8.05
C ILE A 140 -6.67 -28.66 8.00
N GLY A 141 -8.00 -28.62 8.10
CA GLY A 141 -8.76 -27.38 8.21
C GLY A 141 -8.41 -26.57 9.46
N GLY A 142 -8.33 -27.23 10.62
CA GLY A 142 -7.91 -26.59 11.87
C GLY A 142 -6.45 -26.12 11.83
N ALA A 143 -5.55 -26.93 11.26
CA ALA A 143 -4.15 -26.56 11.09
C ALA A 143 -3.98 -25.30 10.21
N ARG A 144 -4.75 -25.18 9.12
CA ARG A 144 -4.77 -23.99 8.27
C ARG A 144 -5.18 -22.75 9.06
N TRP A 145 -6.24 -22.85 9.86
CA TRP A 145 -6.71 -21.71 10.66
C TRP A 145 -5.73 -21.33 11.77
N ALA A 146 -5.03 -22.30 12.36
CA ALA A 146 -3.97 -22.05 13.32
C ALA A 146 -2.83 -21.22 12.71
N ALA A 147 -2.36 -21.63 11.52
CA ALA A 147 -1.29 -20.93 10.81
C ALA A 147 -1.70 -19.50 10.40
N VAL A 148 -2.91 -19.32 9.87
CA VAL A 148 -3.41 -18.00 9.44
C VAL A 148 -3.62 -17.08 10.65
N GLY A 149 -4.24 -17.57 11.72
CA GLY A 149 -4.50 -16.78 12.92
C GLY A 149 -3.23 -16.34 13.64
N ASP A 150 -2.23 -17.24 13.79
CA ASP A 150 -0.95 -16.86 14.40
C ASP A 150 -0.17 -15.85 13.54
N ALA A 151 -0.17 -16.03 12.22
CA ALA A 151 0.46 -15.07 11.30
C ALA A 151 -0.21 -13.69 11.39
N LEU A 152 -1.53 -13.63 11.41
CA LEU A 152 -2.28 -12.37 11.58
C LEU A 152 -1.96 -11.72 12.93
N ALA A 153 -1.93 -12.49 14.01
CA ALA A 153 -1.59 -11.98 15.34
C ALA A 153 -0.18 -11.36 15.39
N ARG A 154 0.80 -11.97 14.69
CA ARG A 154 2.16 -11.43 14.58
C ARG A 154 2.20 -10.11 13.81
N VAL A 155 1.46 -10.00 12.72
CA VAL A 155 1.37 -8.76 11.94
C VAL A 155 0.71 -7.65 12.77
N LEU A 156 -0.40 -7.94 13.44
CA LEU A 156 -1.08 -6.97 14.31
C LEU A 156 -0.19 -6.47 15.45
N ALA A 157 0.54 -7.39 16.11
CA ALA A 157 1.50 -7.05 17.15
C ALA A 157 2.70 -6.24 16.60
N ALA A 158 3.19 -6.57 15.39
CA ALA A 158 4.23 -5.80 14.72
C ALA A 158 3.78 -4.38 14.34
N CYS A 159 2.48 -4.14 14.17
CA CYS A 159 1.88 -2.82 14.00
C CYS A 159 1.60 -2.08 15.33
N GLY A 160 1.98 -2.66 16.47
CA GLY A 160 1.93 -2.03 17.80
C GLY A 160 0.70 -2.34 18.65
N ALA A 161 -0.20 -3.23 18.22
CA ALA A 161 -1.37 -3.62 18.99
C ALA A 161 -1.02 -4.57 20.16
N ASP A 162 -1.79 -4.51 21.25
CA ASP A 162 -1.80 -5.53 22.29
C ASP A 162 -2.77 -6.65 21.88
N VAL A 163 -2.21 -7.78 21.44
CA VAL A 163 -2.99 -8.87 20.83
C VAL A 163 -3.11 -10.06 21.78
N THR A 164 -4.33 -10.27 22.29
CA THR A 164 -4.72 -11.51 22.94
C THR A 164 -5.08 -12.53 21.87
N ARG A 165 -4.40 -13.69 21.89
CA ARG A 165 -4.72 -14.82 21.02
C ARG A 165 -5.62 -15.77 21.78
N GLU A 166 -6.85 -15.96 21.31
CA GLU A 166 -7.79 -16.89 21.92
C GLU A 166 -8.00 -18.12 21.04
N TYR A 167 -7.94 -19.27 21.71
CA TYR A 167 -8.33 -20.54 21.14
C TYR A 167 -9.60 -20.97 21.86
N TYR A 168 -10.74 -20.82 21.19
CA TYR A 168 -12.04 -21.16 21.75
C TYR A 168 -12.26 -22.68 21.69
N PHE A 169 -12.40 -23.31 22.85
CA PHE A 169 -12.79 -24.72 22.91
C PHE A 169 -14.32 -24.83 22.80
N ASN A 170 -14.81 -25.53 21.79
CA ASN A 170 -16.23 -25.88 21.67
C ASN A 170 -16.57 -27.07 22.60
N ASP A 171 -16.42 -26.88 23.90
CA ASP A 171 -16.52 -27.92 24.93
C ASP A 171 -17.90 -28.02 25.61
N HIS A 172 -18.91 -27.38 25.03
CA HIS A 172 -20.27 -27.41 25.53
C HIS A 172 -21.29 -27.93 24.51
N GLY A 173 -22.30 -28.67 25.00
CA GLY A 173 -23.47 -29.10 24.24
C GLY A 173 -23.61 -30.63 24.11
N ALA A 174 -24.72 -31.05 23.50
CA ALA A 174 -25.14 -32.45 23.44
C ALA A 174 -24.15 -33.42 22.76
N GLN A 175 -23.18 -32.90 22.01
CA GLN A 175 -22.09 -33.70 21.41
C GLN A 175 -21.05 -34.08 22.47
N ILE A 176 -20.72 -33.17 23.38
CA ILE A 176 -19.80 -33.38 24.51
C ILE A 176 -20.44 -34.32 25.52
N ASP A 177 -21.72 -34.11 25.83
CA ASP A 177 -22.47 -35.00 26.72
C ASP A 177 -22.48 -36.45 26.22
N ARG A 178 -22.58 -36.65 24.90
CA ARG A 178 -22.52 -37.97 24.27
C ARG A 178 -21.12 -38.57 24.34
N PHE A 179 -20.10 -37.78 24.06
CA PHE A 179 -18.70 -38.21 24.14
C PHE A 179 -18.28 -38.59 25.57
N ALA A 180 -18.75 -37.85 26.58
CA ALA A 180 -18.46 -38.16 27.99
C ALA A 180 -19.14 -39.44 28.50
N ARG A 181 -20.20 -39.91 27.82
CA ARG A 181 -20.95 -41.13 28.18
C ARG A 181 -20.49 -42.37 27.42
N SER A 182 -19.61 -42.23 26.43
CA SER A 182 -19.12 -43.33 25.58
C SER A 182 -17.85 -43.98 26.11
#